data_AF-A0A158RCY0-F1
#
_entry.id   AF-A0A158RCY0-F1
#
_cell.length_a   1.000
_cell.length_b   1.000
_cell.length_c   1.000
_cell.angle_alpha   90.00
_cell.angle_beta   90.00
_cell.angle_gamma   90.00
#
_symmetry.space_group_name_H-M   'P 1'
#
loop_
_entity.id
_entity.type
_entity.pdbx_description
1 polymer ?
#
loop_
_entity_poly.entity_id
_entity_poly.type
_entity_poly.pdbx_seq_one_letter_code
_entity_poly.pdbx_strand_id
1 'polypeptide(L)'
;MFGVSSQKIENAENDWVPGEKLEIIKILADFFGRVLRKSPTELTTCVYLCVNRLGPSYEGVELGIAEGTLMKAIAQATGRKIDKLKEDLNRKGDLGLVAQMSRSNQYRLFTPAPLTVNSVFHKLQDAAKASGTAAMSKKLDIIKSLVVACRECEARYLVRSLSGKLRIGLAEQSVLVAIANAFTKFEVEGKGQKLNSEEMKERLAGDALVVKSAYSECPNYGKIIETLLAEGVSQLAERCKVTPGIPIKPMLAHPTKGVTEVFKRFSDSLFACEFKYDGERAQLKKDYMDSIGDTVDLVVIGAYYGTGKRTGVYGGYLLACYNAASEEYESICKVAIGTGFSDDDLRKQHEYFSVLKIEKARPYYVYDSAVEADVWFDAEVVWEVKAADLSISPRYLAAKGIIDQEKGISLRFPRYVRRRIDKTAEEATTSQQIADMYSNQEQIKNVGSAVAANDHDDEYY
;
A
#
# COMPACT_ATOMS: atom_id res chain seq x y z
N MET A 1 4.24 -23.97 15.89
CA MET A 1 4.83 -23.82 14.54
C MET A 1 5.46 -22.46 14.33
N PHE A 2 5.05 -21.44 15.09
CA PHE A 2 5.70 -20.13 15.11
C PHE A 2 7.01 -20.10 15.93
N GLY A 3 7.14 -20.77 17.08
CA GLY A 3 8.32 -20.59 17.97
C GLY A 3 9.73 -20.64 17.35
N VAL A 4 10.04 -21.56 16.43
CA VAL A 4 11.42 -21.71 15.88
C VAL A 4 11.69 -20.84 14.64
N SER A 5 10.65 -20.42 13.92
CA SER A 5 10.77 -19.46 12.80
C SER A 5 10.53 -18.02 13.25
N SER A 6 9.74 -17.83 14.31
CA SER A 6 9.44 -16.53 14.93
C SER A 6 10.66 -15.93 15.58
N GLN A 7 11.48 -16.71 16.29
CA GLN A 7 12.76 -16.23 16.80
C GLN A 7 13.72 -15.79 15.68
N LYS A 8 13.66 -16.44 14.50
CA LYS A 8 14.46 -16.04 13.33
C LYS A 8 13.90 -14.82 12.61
N ILE A 9 12.58 -14.67 12.58
CA ILE A 9 11.90 -13.46 12.07
C ILE A 9 12.10 -12.28 13.04
N GLU A 10 12.20 -12.55 14.34
CA GLU A 10 12.40 -11.58 15.42
C GLU A 10 13.87 -11.14 15.53
N ASN A 11 14.83 -12.06 15.39
CA ASN A 11 16.24 -11.74 15.17
C ASN A 11 16.44 -10.96 13.86
N ALA A 12 15.59 -11.19 12.85
CA ALA A 12 15.59 -10.44 11.61
C ALA A 12 14.89 -9.07 11.71
N GLU A 13 14.31 -8.67 12.85
CA GLU A 13 13.70 -7.34 13.05
C GLU A 13 14.50 -6.50 14.06
N ASN A 14 15.18 -7.12 15.03
CA ASN A 14 15.98 -6.41 16.05
C ASN A 14 17.44 -6.13 15.63
N ASP A 15 18.02 -6.93 14.72
CA ASP A 15 19.32 -6.67 14.06
C ASP A 15 19.15 -6.20 12.60
N TRP A 16 17.94 -5.75 12.26
CA TRP A 16 17.53 -5.46 10.89
C TRP A 16 18.12 -4.15 10.36
N VAL A 17 19.27 -4.27 9.70
CA VAL A 17 19.65 -3.32 8.66
C VAL A 17 18.85 -3.70 7.41
N PRO A 18 18.03 -2.81 6.82
CA PRO A 18 17.42 -3.03 5.52
C PRO A 18 18.52 -3.14 4.46
N GLY A 19 19.05 -4.36 4.26
CA GLY A 19 20.26 -4.59 3.47
C GLY A 19 20.05 -5.50 2.27
N GLU A 20 19.62 -6.76 2.44
CA GLU A 20 19.77 -7.72 1.34
C GLU A 20 18.52 -8.57 1.12
N LYS A 21 17.77 -8.23 0.08
CA LYS A 21 16.66 -9.02 -0.51
C LYS A 21 16.99 -10.52 -0.64
N LEU A 22 18.27 -10.84 -0.85
CA LEU A 22 18.79 -12.20 -0.97
C LEU A 22 18.65 -13.01 0.33
N GLU A 23 18.89 -12.41 1.50
CA GLU A 23 18.79 -13.11 2.77
C GLU A 23 17.32 -13.46 3.10
N ILE A 24 16.39 -12.55 2.78
CA ILE A 24 14.94 -12.81 2.91
C ILE A 24 14.53 -14.01 2.03
N ILE A 25 15.00 -14.04 0.78
CA ILE A 25 14.72 -15.14 -0.15
C ILE A 25 15.28 -16.45 0.40
N LYS A 26 16.48 -16.44 0.97
CA LYS A 26 17.13 -17.63 1.55
C LYS A 26 16.35 -18.17 2.75
N ILE A 27 15.99 -17.32 3.71
CA ILE A 27 15.20 -17.72 4.88
C ILE A 27 13.86 -18.31 4.44
N LEU A 28 13.20 -17.67 3.48
CA LEU A 28 11.90 -18.12 2.97
C LEU A 28 12.01 -19.45 2.21
N ALA A 29 13.05 -19.61 1.39
CA ALA A 29 13.32 -20.86 0.67
C ALA A 29 13.60 -22.01 1.65
N ASP A 30 14.37 -21.76 2.71
CA ASP A 30 14.65 -22.77 3.73
C ASP A 30 13.39 -23.14 4.53
N PHE A 31 12.51 -22.16 4.79
CA PHE A 31 11.21 -22.41 5.40
C PHE A 31 10.32 -23.28 4.48
N PHE A 32 10.17 -22.94 3.21
CA PHE A 32 9.41 -23.73 2.25
C PHE A 32 10.00 -25.13 2.07
N GLY A 33 11.32 -25.28 2.04
CA GLY A 33 11.99 -26.59 2.00
C GLY A 33 11.68 -27.45 3.23
N ARG A 34 11.53 -26.85 4.43
CA ARG A 34 11.08 -27.59 5.62
C ARG A 34 9.61 -28.01 5.53
N VAL A 35 8.75 -27.17 4.96
CA VAL A 35 7.33 -27.48 4.74
C VAL A 35 7.21 -28.62 3.73
N LEU A 36 7.94 -28.57 2.61
CA LEU A 36 7.99 -29.64 1.61
C LEU A 36 8.33 -31.01 2.22
N ARG A 37 9.31 -31.06 3.14
CA ARG A 37 9.71 -32.32 3.80
C ARG A 37 8.72 -32.84 4.84
N LYS A 38 7.91 -31.98 5.46
CA LYS A 38 7.05 -32.36 6.60
C LYS A 38 5.56 -32.40 6.27
N SER A 39 5.07 -31.40 5.55
CA SER A 39 3.66 -31.21 5.23
C SER A 39 3.50 -30.49 3.88
N PRO A 40 3.78 -31.17 2.75
CA PRO A 40 3.76 -30.55 1.41
C PRO A 40 2.39 -29.97 1.04
N THR A 41 1.30 -30.54 1.55
CA THR A 41 -0.07 -30.05 1.33
C THR A 41 -0.33 -28.67 1.94
N GLU A 42 0.46 -28.25 2.94
CA GLU A 42 0.31 -26.95 3.61
C GLU A 42 1.10 -25.83 2.91
N LEU A 43 1.92 -26.16 1.90
CA LEU A 43 2.80 -25.19 1.26
C LEU A 43 2.01 -24.06 0.58
N THR A 44 0.93 -24.40 -0.10
CA THR A 44 0.04 -23.41 -0.75
C THR A 44 -0.51 -22.42 0.27
N THR A 45 -0.99 -22.92 1.41
CA THR A 45 -1.49 -22.10 2.52
C THR A 45 -0.40 -21.20 3.10
N CYS A 46 0.81 -21.73 3.30
CA CYS A 46 1.96 -20.96 3.77
C CYS A 46 2.30 -19.82 2.80
N VAL A 47 2.36 -20.09 1.50
CA VAL A 47 2.66 -19.10 0.46
C VAL A 47 1.63 -17.99 0.46
N TYR A 48 0.33 -18.33 0.52
CA TYR A 48 -0.75 -17.35 0.57
C TYR A 48 -0.67 -16.43 1.79
N LEU A 49 -0.35 -16.96 2.98
CA LEU A 49 -0.13 -16.14 4.17
C LEU A 49 1.10 -15.22 4.03
N CYS A 50 2.18 -15.68 3.40
CA CYS A 50 3.37 -14.86 3.15
C CYS A 50 3.09 -13.68 2.20
N VAL A 51 2.25 -13.88 1.17
CA VAL A 51 1.84 -12.78 0.26
C VAL A 51 0.64 -11.99 0.77
N ASN A 52 0.10 -12.34 1.93
CA ASN A 52 -1.08 -11.75 2.53
C ASN A 52 -2.31 -11.78 1.59
N ARG A 53 -2.55 -12.91 0.92
CA ARG A 53 -3.74 -13.15 0.07
C ARG A 53 -4.49 -14.38 0.54
N LEU A 54 -5.79 -14.43 0.26
CA LEU A 54 -6.66 -15.56 0.63
C LEU A 54 -7.06 -16.45 -0.55
N GLY A 55 -6.49 -16.16 -1.72
CA GLY A 55 -6.73 -16.85 -2.98
C GLY A 55 -6.05 -16.12 -4.14
N PRO A 56 -6.27 -16.59 -5.38
CA PRO A 56 -5.88 -15.87 -6.59
C PRO A 56 -6.51 -14.47 -6.64
N SER A 57 -5.77 -13.50 -7.15
CA SER A 57 -6.21 -12.09 -7.15
C SER A 57 -7.51 -11.85 -7.92
N TYR A 58 -7.79 -12.68 -8.93
CA TYR A 58 -8.98 -12.55 -9.77
C TYR A 58 -10.26 -13.10 -9.13
N GLU A 59 -10.16 -13.84 -8.03
CA GLU A 59 -11.34 -14.27 -7.27
C GLU A 59 -11.87 -13.16 -6.36
N GLY A 60 -11.12 -12.06 -6.18
CA GLY A 60 -11.57 -10.89 -5.41
C GLY A 60 -11.82 -11.17 -3.92
N VAL A 61 -11.23 -12.23 -3.36
CA VAL A 61 -11.43 -12.61 -1.95
C VAL A 61 -10.65 -11.65 -1.04
N GLU A 62 -11.32 -10.60 -0.60
CA GLU A 62 -10.79 -9.63 0.34
C GLU A 62 -11.45 -9.76 1.71
N LEU A 63 -10.66 -9.60 2.77
CA LEU A 63 -11.17 -9.59 4.15
C LEU A 63 -12.14 -8.43 4.39
N GLY A 64 -11.88 -7.26 3.76
CA GLY A 64 -12.73 -6.07 3.85
C GLY A 64 -12.84 -5.50 5.26
N ILE A 65 -11.72 -5.40 5.99
CA ILE A 65 -11.70 -5.02 7.39
C ILE A 65 -11.05 -3.65 7.57
N ALA A 66 -11.87 -2.67 7.93
CA ALA A 66 -11.38 -1.36 8.31
C ALA A 66 -10.58 -1.41 9.62
N GLU A 67 -9.58 -0.54 9.74
CA GLU A 67 -8.70 -0.44 10.91
C GLU A 67 -9.51 -0.21 12.21
N GLY A 68 -10.60 0.56 12.14
CA GLY A 68 -11.52 0.76 13.26
C GLY A 68 -12.18 -0.53 13.77
N THR A 69 -12.57 -1.43 12.87
CA THR A 69 -13.15 -2.74 13.24
C THR A 69 -12.09 -3.64 13.87
N LEU A 70 -10.87 -3.60 13.34
CA LEU A 70 -9.73 -4.35 13.88
C LEU A 70 -9.36 -3.87 15.29
N MET A 71 -9.36 -2.55 15.52
CA MET A 71 -9.18 -1.97 16.86
C MET A 71 -10.26 -2.43 17.85
N LYS A 72 -11.54 -2.46 17.42
CA LYS A 72 -12.64 -2.99 18.25
C LYS A 72 -12.42 -4.46 18.60
N ALA A 73 -11.99 -5.29 17.63
CA ALA A 73 -11.70 -6.70 17.87
C ALA A 73 -10.55 -6.90 18.87
N ILE A 74 -9.48 -6.11 18.75
CA ILE A 74 -8.34 -6.14 19.68
C ILE A 74 -8.77 -5.66 21.06
N ALA A 75 -9.55 -4.57 21.16
CA ALA A 75 -10.07 -4.06 22.43
C ALA A 75 -10.87 -5.13 23.19
N GLN A 76 -11.78 -5.80 22.49
CA GLN A 76 -12.60 -6.87 23.07
C GLN A 76 -11.77 -8.12 23.42
N ALA A 77 -10.81 -8.51 22.59
CA ALA A 77 -9.94 -9.66 22.87
C ALA A 77 -8.96 -9.38 24.04
N THR A 78 -8.52 -8.13 24.18
CA THR A 78 -7.49 -7.74 25.14
C THR A 78 -8.04 -7.13 26.44
N GLY A 79 -9.34 -6.80 26.48
CA GLY A 79 -9.97 -6.11 27.60
C GLY A 79 -9.53 -4.64 27.76
N ARG A 80 -8.89 -4.05 26.75
CA ARG A 80 -8.38 -2.67 26.80
C ARG A 80 -9.43 -1.68 26.28
N LYS A 81 -9.40 -0.45 26.83
CA LYS A 81 -10.18 0.68 26.30
C LYS A 81 -9.66 1.09 24.92
N ILE A 82 -10.57 1.45 24.01
CA ILE A 82 -10.24 1.84 22.62
C ILE A 82 -9.34 3.07 22.59
N ASP A 83 -9.56 4.06 23.44
CA ASP A 83 -8.77 5.31 23.42
C ASP A 83 -7.29 5.05 23.75
N LYS A 84 -7.03 4.17 24.72
CA LYS A 84 -5.65 3.78 25.06
C LYS A 84 -4.98 2.97 23.94
N LEU A 85 -5.75 2.23 23.14
CA LEU A 85 -5.21 1.56 21.95
C LEU A 85 -4.87 2.56 20.84
N LYS A 86 -5.67 3.62 20.67
CA LYS A 86 -5.37 4.72 19.73
C LYS A 86 -4.10 5.47 20.13
N GLU A 87 -3.93 5.78 21.42
CA GLU A 87 -2.70 6.40 21.93
C GLU A 87 -1.46 5.54 21.67
N ASP A 88 -1.53 4.25 21.96
CA ASP A 88 -0.43 3.31 21.69
C ASP A 88 -0.16 3.17 20.20
N LEU A 89 -1.20 3.18 19.36
CA LEU A 89 -1.08 3.13 17.91
C LEU A 89 -0.37 4.38 17.38
N ASN A 90 -0.73 5.57 17.85
CA ASN A 90 -0.08 6.83 17.46
C ASN A 90 1.40 6.83 17.86
N ARG A 91 1.73 6.26 19.03
CA ARG A 91 3.12 6.15 19.50
C ARG A 91 3.95 5.12 18.72
N LYS A 92 3.37 3.96 18.40
CA LYS A 92 4.09 2.82 17.80
C LYS A 92 3.97 2.75 16.27
N GLY A 93 3.00 3.45 15.68
CA GLY A 93 2.70 3.45 14.24
C GLY A 93 2.33 2.09 13.65
N ASP A 94 2.01 1.10 14.49
CA ASP A 94 1.74 -0.29 14.10
C ASP A 94 0.78 -0.99 15.06
N LEU A 95 -0.44 -1.27 14.58
CA LEU A 95 -1.47 -1.95 15.36
C LEU A 95 -1.08 -3.38 15.74
N GLY A 96 -0.22 -4.05 14.95
CA GLY A 96 0.28 -5.38 15.26
C GLY A 96 1.18 -5.39 16.50
N LEU A 97 2.04 -4.37 16.66
CA LEU A 97 2.86 -4.21 17.86
C LEU A 97 1.99 -3.97 19.10
N VAL A 98 0.97 -3.11 18.95
CA VAL A 98 0.00 -2.84 20.02
C VAL A 98 -0.74 -4.12 20.41
N ALA A 99 -1.13 -4.95 19.44
CA ALA A 99 -1.78 -6.23 19.69
C ALA A 99 -0.86 -7.21 20.44
N GLN A 100 0.40 -7.36 20.01
CA GLN A 100 1.38 -8.21 20.68
C GLN A 100 1.59 -7.79 22.14
N MET A 101 1.83 -6.51 22.40
CA MET A 101 2.04 -6.00 23.77
C MET A 101 0.80 -6.17 24.65
N SER A 102 -0.38 -5.94 24.08
CA SER A 102 -1.64 -6.11 24.80
C SER A 102 -1.89 -7.58 25.16
N ARG A 103 -1.46 -8.52 24.31
CA ARG A 103 -1.58 -9.96 24.56
C ARG A 103 -0.57 -10.47 25.58
N SER A 104 0.67 -9.95 25.58
CA SER A 104 1.70 -10.35 26.55
C SER A 104 1.33 -10.00 27.99
N ASN A 105 0.55 -8.94 28.21
CA ASN A 105 0.15 -8.47 29.53
C ASN A 105 -1.11 -9.16 30.09
N GLN A 106 -1.74 -10.08 29.35
CA GLN A 106 -2.98 -10.74 29.78
C GLN A 106 -2.71 -12.07 30.50
N TYR A 107 -3.17 -12.16 31.75
CA TYR A 107 -3.27 -13.42 32.49
C TYR A 107 -4.35 -14.32 31.87
N ARG A 108 -4.09 -15.63 31.77
CA ARG A 108 -5.01 -16.62 31.19
C ARG A 108 -5.27 -17.76 32.17
N LEU A 109 -6.55 -17.98 32.49
CA LEU A 109 -6.99 -19.14 33.28
C LEU A 109 -6.96 -20.44 32.45
N PHE A 110 -7.25 -20.34 31.14
CA PHE A 110 -7.20 -21.44 30.18
C PHE A 110 -6.41 -21.05 28.93
N THR A 111 -5.53 -21.93 28.46
CA THR A 111 -4.73 -21.72 27.26
C THR A 111 -5.33 -22.48 26.08
N PRO A 112 -5.85 -21.78 25.05
CA PRO A 112 -6.36 -22.44 23.85
C PRO A 112 -5.22 -23.15 23.09
N ALA A 113 -5.60 -24.13 22.26
CA ALA A 113 -4.68 -24.87 21.41
C ALA A 113 -3.84 -23.92 20.52
N PRO A 114 -2.57 -24.26 20.22
CA PRO A 114 -1.75 -23.45 19.33
C PRO A 114 -2.38 -23.28 17.94
N LEU A 115 -2.18 -22.12 17.32
CA LEU A 115 -2.65 -21.87 15.97
C LEU A 115 -1.87 -22.72 14.95
N THR A 116 -2.61 -23.30 14.00
CA THR A 116 -2.06 -24.01 12.82
C THR A 116 -2.29 -23.20 11.56
N VAL A 117 -1.41 -23.32 10.57
CA VAL A 117 -1.48 -22.58 9.30
C VAL A 117 -2.83 -22.77 8.59
N ASN A 118 -3.29 -24.01 8.43
CA ASN A 118 -4.58 -24.30 7.80
C ASN A 118 -5.76 -23.72 8.58
N SER A 119 -5.79 -23.89 9.91
CA SER A 119 -6.87 -23.30 10.74
C SER A 119 -6.92 -21.78 10.62
N VAL A 120 -5.78 -21.09 10.63
CA VAL A 120 -5.72 -19.63 10.47
C VAL A 120 -6.23 -19.25 9.09
N PHE A 121 -5.72 -19.86 8.03
CA PHE A 121 -6.09 -19.53 6.67
C PHE A 121 -7.57 -19.78 6.37
N HIS A 122 -8.11 -20.94 6.75
CA HIS A 122 -9.54 -21.23 6.55
C HIS A 122 -10.42 -20.27 7.35
N LYS A 123 -10.07 -19.94 8.60
CA LYS A 123 -10.81 -18.93 9.37
C LYS A 123 -10.78 -17.55 8.70
N LEU A 124 -9.65 -17.17 8.09
CA LEU A 124 -9.56 -15.91 7.34
C LEU A 124 -10.39 -15.96 6.05
N GLN A 125 -10.41 -17.10 5.35
CA GLN A 125 -11.29 -17.31 4.19
C GLN A 125 -12.77 -17.26 4.58
N ASP A 126 -13.16 -17.89 5.69
CA ASP A 126 -14.52 -17.85 6.21
C ASP A 126 -14.94 -16.43 6.59
N ALA A 127 -14.02 -15.66 7.17
CA ALA A 127 -14.23 -14.25 7.44
C ALA A 127 -14.38 -13.44 6.15
N ALA A 128 -13.58 -13.69 5.11
CA ALA A 128 -13.69 -12.99 3.84
C ALA A 128 -15.00 -13.32 3.10
N LYS A 129 -15.43 -14.59 3.11
CA LYS A 129 -16.67 -15.06 2.46
C LYS A 129 -17.95 -14.67 3.22
N ALA A 130 -17.84 -14.23 4.46
CA ALA A 130 -19.01 -13.78 5.22
C ALA A 130 -19.63 -12.52 4.60
N SER A 131 -20.87 -12.63 4.15
CA SER A 131 -21.68 -11.55 3.56
C SER A 131 -23.04 -11.42 4.26
N GLY A 132 -23.73 -10.29 4.04
CA GLY A 132 -25.03 -9.99 4.66
C GLY A 132 -24.96 -9.15 5.94
N THR A 133 -26.13 -8.91 6.55
CA THR A 133 -26.34 -7.98 7.68
C THR A 133 -25.56 -8.35 8.94
N ALA A 134 -25.40 -9.66 9.22
CA ALA A 134 -24.64 -10.16 10.37
C ALA A 134 -23.15 -10.43 10.08
N ALA A 135 -22.68 -10.18 8.85
CA ALA A 135 -21.32 -10.53 8.42
C ALA A 135 -20.25 -9.85 9.28
N MET A 136 -20.43 -8.57 9.60
CA MET A 136 -19.45 -7.81 10.37
C MET A 136 -19.27 -8.34 11.79
N SER A 137 -20.35 -8.78 12.45
CA SER A 137 -20.26 -9.42 13.77
C SER A 137 -19.52 -10.76 13.69
N LYS A 138 -19.85 -11.58 12.70
CA LYS A 138 -19.18 -12.88 12.47
C LYS A 138 -17.69 -12.71 12.19
N LYS A 139 -17.31 -11.74 11.35
CA LYS A 139 -15.91 -11.39 11.08
C LYS A 139 -15.19 -11.00 12.38
N LEU A 140 -15.82 -10.16 13.20
CA LEU A 140 -15.26 -9.70 14.46
C LEU A 140 -15.04 -10.87 15.44
N ASP A 141 -16.00 -11.79 15.58
CA ASP A 141 -15.87 -12.95 16.46
C ASP A 141 -14.78 -13.92 16.01
N ILE A 142 -14.64 -14.14 14.69
CA ILE A 142 -13.55 -14.96 14.14
C ILE A 142 -12.19 -14.33 14.49
N ILE A 143 -12.02 -13.02 14.26
CA ILE A 143 -10.76 -12.31 14.56
C ILE A 143 -10.48 -12.34 16.05
N LYS A 144 -11.48 -12.08 16.90
CA LYS A 144 -11.36 -12.16 18.36
C LYS A 144 -10.86 -13.54 18.77
N SER A 145 -11.44 -14.61 18.22
CA SER A 145 -11.01 -15.98 18.51
C SER A 145 -9.55 -16.24 18.13
N LEU A 146 -9.11 -15.71 16.98
CA LEU A 146 -7.73 -15.84 16.51
C LEU A 146 -6.76 -15.06 17.42
N VAL A 147 -7.08 -13.81 17.74
CA VAL A 147 -6.24 -12.94 18.59
C VAL A 147 -6.11 -13.51 20.01
N VAL A 148 -7.17 -14.10 20.57
CA VAL A 148 -7.14 -14.78 21.88
C VAL A 148 -6.24 -16.03 21.84
N ALA A 149 -6.23 -16.76 20.73
CA ALA A 149 -5.38 -17.94 20.56
C ALA A 149 -3.90 -17.61 20.31
N CYS A 150 -3.60 -16.42 19.80
CA CYS A 150 -2.23 -16.00 19.51
C CYS A 150 -1.31 -16.08 20.74
N ARG A 151 -0.05 -16.46 20.45
CA ARG A 151 1.08 -16.50 21.37
C ARG A 151 2.22 -15.64 20.82
N GLU A 152 2.94 -14.97 21.70
CA GLU A 152 4.15 -14.20 21.35
C GLU A 152 3.91 -13.24 20.16
N CYS A 153 4.68 -13.38 19.07
CA CYS A 153 4.59 -12.52 17.90
C CYS A 153 3.43 -12.87 16.94
N GLU A 154 2.67 -13.95 17.16
CA GLU A 154 1.57 -14.35 16.27
C GLU A 154 0.52 -13.24 16.15
N ALA A 155 0.22 -12.55 17.26
CA ALA A 155 -0.74 -11.45 17.29
C ALA A 155 -0.28 -10.28 16.41
N ARG A 156 1.04 -10.03 16.36
CA ARG A 156 1.64 -8.98 15.52
C ARG A 156 1.38 -9.24 14.05
N TYR A 157 1.75 -10.43 13.58
CA TYR A 157 1.65 -10.79 12.17
C TYR A 157 0.21 -11.02 11.72
N LEU A 158 -0.65 -11.56 12.60
CA LEU A 158 -2.07 -11.69 12.32
C LEU A 158 -2.73 -10.31 12.11
N VAL A 159 -2.49 -9.36 13.00
CA VAL A 159 -3.09 -8.01 12.90
C VAL A 159 -2.48 -7.21 11.74
N ARG A 160 -1.18 -7.37 11.47
CA ARG A 160 -0.54 -6.81 10.26
C ARG A 160 -1.12 -7.40 8.97
N SER A 161 -1.43 -8.70 8.94
CA SER A 161 -2.11 -9.37 7.83
C SER A 161 -3.53 -8.82 7.64
N LEU A 162 -4.33 -8.76 8.70
CA LEU A 162 -5.71 -8.26 8.69
C LEU A 162 -5.83 -6.78 8.29
N SER A 163 -4.81 -5.97 8.58
CA SER A 163 -4.74 -4.55 8.17
C SER A 163 -4.20 -4.34 6.75
N GLY A 164 -3.83 -5.41 6.04
CA GLY A 164 -3.25 -5.35 4.70
C GLY A 164 -1.78 -4.90 4.66
N LYS A 165 -1.14 -4.66 5.81
CA LYS A 165 0.19 -4.05 5.94
C LYS A 165 1.14 -5.01 6.65
N LEU A 166 1.59 -6.07 5.97
CA LEU A 166 2.44 -7.11 6.58
C LEU A 166 3.84 -6.62 6.99
N ARG A 167 4.38 -5.62 6.28
CA ARG A 167 5.64 -4.90 6.61
C ARG A 167 6.90 -5.77 6.76
N ILE A 168 6.92 -6.94 6.15
CA ILE A 168 8.06 -7.88 6.18
C ILE A 168 9.12 -7.62 5.09
N GLY A 169 8.97 -6.56 4.29
CA GLY A 169 9.89 -6.26 3.18
C GLY A 169 9.87 -7.28 2.04
N LEU A 170 8.90 -8.20 2.04
CA LEU A 170 8.74 -9.27 1.06
C LEU A 170 7.89 -8.79 -0.12
N ALA A 171 8.45 -8.91 -1.33
CA ALA A 171 7.73 -8.65 -2.58
C ALA A 171 7.27 -9.96 -3.23
N GLU A 172 6.22 -9.90 -4.06
CA GLU A 172 5.68 -11.04 -4.83
C GLU A 172 6.80 -11.79 -5.60
N GLN A 173 7.70 -11.02 -6.21
CA GLN A 173 8.85 -11.55 -6.95
C GLN A 173 9.83 -12.31 -6.05
N SER A 174 10.02 -11.89 -4.79
CA SER A 174 10.90 -12.60 -3.85
C SER A 174 10.29 -13.94 -3.42
N VAL A 175 8.96 -14.01 -3.29
CA VAL A 175 8.26 -15.27 -2.97
C VAL A 175 8.42 -16.28 -4.10
N LEU A 176 8.24 -15.86 -5.36
CA LEU A 176 8.42 -16.74 -6.51
C LEU A 176 9.83 -17.33 -6.59
N VAL A 177 10.86 -16.49 -6.35
CA VAL A 177 12.25 -16.97 -6.28
C VAL A 177 12.45 -17.94 -5.11
N ALA A 178 11.86 -17.65 -3.95
CA ALA A 178 11.98 -18.54 -2.79
C ALA A 178 11.30 -19.90 -3.01
N ILE A 179 10.14 -19.93 -3.69
CA ILE A 179 9.47 -21.17 -4.10
C ILE A 179 10.38 -21.96 -5.04
N ALA A 180 10.85 -21.33 -6.11
CA ALA A 180 11.76 -21.98 -7.07
C ALA A 180 12.99 -22.56 -6.36
N ASN A 181 13.67 -21.75 -5.56
CA ASN A 181 14.87 -22.17 -4.82
C ASN A 181 14.59 -23.35 -3.86
N ALA A 182 13.42 -23.38 -3.22
CA ALA A 182 13.04 -24.47 -2.33
C ALA A 182 12.84 -25.79 -3.09
N PHE A 183 12.14 -25.74 -4.23
CA PHE A 183 11.91 -26.91 -5.08
C PHE A 183 13.19 -27.39 -5.76
N THR A 184 14.02 -26.50 -6.30
CA THR A 184 15.33 -26.85 -6.88
C THR A 184 16.21 -27.56 -5.86
N LYS A 185 16.33 -27.01 -4.63
CA LYS A 185 17.09 -27.67 -3.55
C LYS A 185 16.52 -29.05 -3.20
N PHE A 186 15.19 -29.15 -3.11
CA PHE A 186 14.51 -30.42 -2.81
C PHE A 186 14.74 -31.48 -3.88
N GLU A 187 14.67 -31.11 -5.17
CA GLU A 187 14.94 -32.02 -6.29
C GLU A 187 16.42 -32.47 -6.34
N VAL A 188 17.36 -31.54 -6.11
CA VAL A 188 18.80 -31.83 -6.09
C VAL A 188 19.15 -32.77 -4.94
N GLU A 189 18.63 -32.49 -3.73
CA GLU A 189 18.76 -33.36 -2.55
C GLU A 189 18.15 -34.76 -2.83
N GLY A 190 16.95 -34.81 -3.42
CA GLY A 190 16.26 -36.06 -3.73
C GLY A 190 16.94 -36.92 -4.80
N LYS A 191 17.57 -36.30 -5.80
CA LYS A 191 18.35 -37.00 -6.85
C LYS A 191 19.79 -37.32 -6.43
N GLY A 192 20.23 -36.84 -5.27
CA GLY A 192 21.61 -36.99 -4.80
C GLY A 192 22.65 -36.31 -5.71
N GLN A 193 22.23 -35.32 -6.51
CA GLN A 193 23.13 -34.61 -7.43
C GLN A 193 24.05 -33.69 -6.63
N LYS A 194 25.37 -33.87 -6.79
CA LYS A 194 26.38 -32.94 -6.28
C LYS A 194 26.73 -31.91 -7.35
N LEU A 195 26.03 -30.78 -7.32
CA LEU A 195 26.35 -29.62 -8.16
C LEU A 195 27.44 -28.78 -7.49
N ASN A 196 28.33 -28.20 -8.28
CA ASN A 196 29.26 -27.20 -7.78
C ASN A 196 28.54 -25.87 -7.48
N SER A 197 29.23 -24.91 -6.83
CA SER A 197 28.58 -23.66 -6.40
C SER A 197 28.08 -22.79 -7.55
N GLU A 198 28.67 -22.86 -8.75
CA GLU A 198 28.28 -22.03 -9.89
C GLU A 198 27.13 -22.69 -10.67
N GLU A 199 27.20 -24.00 -10.90
CA GLU A 199 26.11 -24.80 -11.47
C GLU A 199 24.83 -24.69 -10.64
N MET A 200 24.96 -24.66 -9.30
CA MET A 200 23.80 -24.47 -8.42
C MET A 200 23.18 -23.08 -8.59
N LYS A 201 23.99 -22.02 -8.72
CA LYS A 201 23.47 -20.66 -8.95
C LYS A 201 22.78 -20.54 -10.30
N GLU A 202 23.37 -21.10 -11.34
CA GLU A 202 22.79 -21.12 -12.68
C GLU A 202 21.46 -21.86 -12.69
N ARG A 203 21.40 -23.04 -12.04
CA ARG A 203 20.17 -23.82 -11.93
C ARG A 203 19.08 -23.08 -11.16
N LEU A 204 19.42 -22.46 -10.02
CA LEU A 204 18.47 -21.66 -9.23
C LEU A 204 17.95 -20.46 -10.04
N ALA A 205 18.81 -19.79 -10.81
CA ALA A 205 18.40 -18.67 -11.66
C ALA A 205 17.47 -19.12 -12.79
N GLY A 206 17.78 -20.24 -13.46
CA GLY A 206 16.96 -20.83 -14.51
C GLY A 206 15.58 -21.25 -14.01
N ASP A 207 15.53 -22.03 -12.92
CA ASP A 207 14.27 -22.50 -12.33
C ASP A 207 13.43 -21.31 -11.82
N ALA A 208 14.05 -20.29 -11.23
CA ALA A 208 13.36 -19.07 -10.82
C ALA A 208 12.76 -18.29 -12.00
N LEU A 209 13.41 -18.29 -13.17
CA LEU A 209 12.87 -17.67 -14.37
C LEU A 209 11.64 -18.44 -14.90
N VAL A 210 11.71 -19.78 -14.89
CA VAL A 210 10.58 -20.64 -15.29
C VAL A 210 9.37 -20.40 -14.39
N VAL A 211 9.55 -20.41 -13.08
CA VAL A 211 8.45 -20.16 -12.11
C VAL A 211 7.85 -18.75 -12.27
N LYS A 212 8.69 -17.73 -12.51
CA LYS A 212 8.21 -16.36 -12.76
C LYS A 212 7.41 -16.24 -14.04
N SER A 213 7.86 -16.91 -15.11
CA SER A 213 7.19 -16.90 -16.41
C SER A 213 5.84 -17.61 -16.30
N ALA A 214 5.82 -18.81 -15.70
CA ALA A 214 4.59 -19.56 -15.42
C ALA A 214 3.59 -18.77 -14.56
N TYR A 215 4.06 -18.03 -13.53
CA TYR A 215 3.19 -17.16 -12.73
C TYR A 215 2.67 -15.94 -13.50
N SER A 216 3.43 -15.44 -14.47
CA SER A 216 3.00 -14.30 -15.29
C SER A 216 1.88 -14.71 -16.26
N GLU A 217 1.95 -15.93 -16.80
CA GLU A 217 0.92 -16.52 -17.66
C GLU A 217 -0.28 -17.04 -16.88
N CYS A 218 -0.06 -17.59 -15.69
CA CYS A 218 -1.08 -18.16 -14.82
C CYS A 218 -0.85 -17.73 -13.36
N PRO A 219 -1.34 -16.55 -12.92
CA PRO A 219 -1.08 -15.99 -11.59
C PRO A 219 -1.92 -16.67 -10.49
N ASN A 220 -1.73 -17.99 -10.33
CA ASN A 220 -2.36 -18.82 -9.32
C ASN A 220 -1.29 -19.69 -8.62
N TYR A 221 -1.01 -19.40 -7.35
CA TYR A 221 -0.02 -20.14 -6.57
C TYR A 221 -0.41 -21.59 -6.34
N GLY A 222 -1.70 -21.87 -6.16
CA GLY A 222 -2.20 -23.23 -5.93
C GLY A 222 -1.87 -24.15 -7.11
N LYS A 223 -2.23 -23.74 -8.33
CA LYS A 223 -1.96 -24.51 -9.56
C LYS A 223 -0.46 -24.71 -9.80
N ILE A 224 0.35 -23.68 -9.55
CA ILE A 224 1.82 -23.77 -9.69
C ILE A 224 2.41 -24.74 -8.68
N ILE A 225 2.03 -24.64 -7.40
CA ILE A 225 2.56 -25.50 -6.35
C ILE A 225 2.10 -26.94 -6.55
N GLU A 226 0.85 -27.17 -6.95
CA GLU A 226 0.34 -28.50 -7.29
C GLU A 226 1.15 -29.13 -8.43
N THR A 227 1.39 -28.37 -9.51
CA THR A 227 2.21 -28.83 -10.64
C THR A 227 3.65 -29.11 -10.21
N LEU A 228 4.25 -28.24 -9.39
CA LEU A 228 5.61 -28.42 -8.87
C LEU A 228 5.73 -29.67 -7.99
N LEU A 229 4.72 -29.95 -7.17
CA LEU A 229 4.68 -31.14 -6.31
C LEU A 229 4.51 -32.44 -7.12
N ALA A 230 3.74 -32.39 -8.21
CA ALA A 230 3.41 -33.57 -9.02
C ALA A 230 4.47 -33.90 -10.08
N GLU A 231 4.94 -32.88 -10.82
CA GLU A 231 5.72 -33.05 -12.05
C GLU A 231 7.06 -32.30 -12.05
N GLY A 232 7.33 -31.46 -11.04
CA GLY A 232 8.57 -30.69 -10.90
C GLY A 232 8.63 -29.41 -11.75
N VAL A 233 9.78 -28.73 -11.73
CA VAL A 233 9.93 -27.40 -12.37
C VAL A 233 9.84 -27.45 -13.90
N SER A 234 10.33 -28.52 -14.54
CA SER A 234 10.41 -28.61 -16.01
C SER A 234 9.04 -28.59 -16.71
N GLN A 235 8.01 -29.14 -16.07
CA GLN A 235 6.67 -29.24 -16.65
C GLN A 235 5.80 -27.99 -16.44
N LEU A 236 6.28 -27.00 -15.66
CA LEU A 236 5.51 -25.79 -15.39
C LEU A 236 5.14 -25.02 -16.66
N ALA A 237 6.07 -24.90 -17.61
CA ALA A 237 5.82 -24.18 -18.86
C ALA A 237 4.74 -24.86 -19.72
N GLU A 238 4.55 -26.18 -19.57
CA GLU A 238 3.57 -26.93 -20.32
C GLU A 238 2.17 -26.89 -19.69
N ARG A 239 2.11 -26.95 -18.35
CA ARG A 239 0.85 -27.04 -17.57
C ARG A 239 0.25 -25.70 -17.15
N CYS A 240 1.09 -24.67 -17.00
CA CYS A 240 0.69 -23.33 -16.53
C CYS A 240 0.71 -22.30 -17.66
N LYS A 241 0.02 -22.62 -18.78
CA LYS A 241 -0.12 -21.72 -19.93
C LYS A 241 -1.26 -20.72 -19.75
N VAL A 242 -1.19 -19.64 -20.53
CA VAL A 242 -2.30 -18.71 -20.73
C VAL A 242 -3.57 -19.49 -21.11
N THR A 243 -4.60 -19.37 -20.28
CA THR A 243 -5.87 -20.08 -20.45
C THR A 243 -6.99 -19.05 -20.45
N PRO A 244 -7.87 -19.02 -21.48
CA PRO A 244 -9.02 -18.12 -21.49
C PRO A 244 -9.84 -18.23 -20.20
N GLY A 245 -10.19 -17.09 -19.61
CA GLY A 245 -10.87 -17.00 -18.30
C GLY A 245 -9.94 -16.85 -17.10
N ILE A 246 -8.63 -17.10 -17.25
CA ILE A 246 -7.61 -16.79 -16.24
C ILE A 246 -6.85 -15.54 -16.69
N PRO A 247 -6.80 -14.47 -15.88
CA PRO A 247 -6.10 -13.25 -16.26
C PRO A 247 -4.59 -13.45 -16.23
N ILE A 248 -3.89 -12.78 -17.15
CA ILE A 248 -2.43 -12.73 -17.20
C ILE A 248 -1.91 -11.53 -16.41
N LYS A 249 -0.68 -11.61 -15.90
CA LYS A 249 0.02 -10.41 -15.44
C LYS A 249 0.29 -9.56 -16.68
N PRO A 250 -0.25 -8.35 -16.77
CA PRO A 250 -0.10 -7.64 -18.02
C PRO A 250 1.38 -7.11 -18.07
N MET A 251 1.87 -6.62 -19.23
CA MET A 251 3.18 -5.92 -19.33
C MET A 251 3.26 -4.49 -18.75
N LEU A 252 3.97 -4.28 -17.63
CA LEU A 252 4.14 -2.93 -17.03
C LEU A 252 5.05 -2.05 -17.90
N ALA A 253 4.94 -0.74 -17.70
CA ALA A 253 5.79 0.22 -18.39
C ALA A 253 6.62 1.03 -17.40
N HIS A 254 7.82 1.41 -17.85
CA HIS A 254 8.73 2.20 -17.06
C HIS A 254 8.45 3.69 -17.29
N PRO A 255 8.37 4.52 -16.23
CA PRO A 255 8.25 5.96 -16.39
C PRO A 255 9.55 6.51 -17.00
N THR A 256 9.42 7.43 -17.95
CA THR A 256 10.54 8.03 -18.66
C THR A 256 10.39 9.54 -18.58
N LYS A 257 11.48 10.28 -18.31
CA LYS A 257 11.42 11.73 -18.06
C LYS A 257 11.54 12.58 -19.33
N GLY A 258 11.78 11.96 -20.48
CA GLY A 258 11.87 12.66 -21.75
C GLY A 258 12.11 11.74 -22.93
N VAL A 259 11.93 12.30 -24.13
CA VAL A 259 12.05 11.57 -25.40
C VAL A 259 13.47 11.05 -25.63
N THR A 260 14.49 11.81 -25.21
CA THR A 260 15.91 11.40 -25.33
C THR A 260 16.21 10.11 -24.56
N GLU A 261 15.56 9.92 -23.41
CA GLU A 261 15.72 8.69 -22.60
C GLU A 261 15.08 7.48 -23.30
N VAL A 262 13.98 7.69 -24.04
CA VAL A 262 13.37 6.64 -24.88
C VAL A 262 14.36 6.19 -25.97
N PHE A 263 14.90 7.14 -26.74
CA PHE A 263 15.87 6.82 -27.80
C PHE A 263 17.14 6.16 -27.25
N LYS A 264 17.64 6.59 -26.09
CA LYS A 264 18.79 5.94 -25.44
C LYS A 264 18.48 4.51 -24.99
N ARG A 265 17.25 4.21 -24.60
CA ARG A 265 16.84 2.90 -24.09
C ARG A 265 16.58 1.89 -25.21
N PHE A 266 15.95 2.33 -26.30
CA PHE A 266 15.64 1.46 -27.43
C PHE A 266 16.78 1.40 -28.46
N SER A 267 17.70 2.37 -28.45
CA SER A 267 18.84 2.45 -29.38
C SER A 267 18.36 2.27 -30.83
N ASP A 268 18.83 1.22 -31.51
CA ASP A 268 18.47 0.91 -32.91
C ASP A 268 17.24 -0.02 -33.04
N SER A 269 16.58 -0.34 -31.94
CA SER A 269 15.38 -1.19 -31.96
C SER A 269 14.19 -0.40 -32.50
N LEU A 270 13.47 -0.98 -33.46
CA LEU A 270 12.19 -0.43 -33.92
C LEU A 270 11.18 -0.44 -32.76
N PHE A 271 10.54 0.70 -32.52
CA PHE A 271 9.46 0.83 -31.53
C PHE A 271 8.29 1.61 -32.13
N ALA A 272 7.08 1.36 -31.59
CA ALA A 272 5.86 2.06 -31.97
C ALA A 272 5.43 3.03 -30.86
N CYS A 273 4.82 4.15 -31.26
CA CYS A 273 4.23 5.13 -30.34
C CYS A 273 2.70 5.01 -30.42
N GLU A 274 2.08 4.69 -29.29
CA GLU A 274 0.62 4.59 -29.17
C GLU A 274 0.10 5.67 -28.21
N PHE A 275 -1.09 6.21 -28.49
CA PHE A 275 -1.74 7.15 -27.59
C PHE A 275 -2.12 6.44 -26.28
N LYS A 276 -1.66 7.01 -25.16
CA LYS A 276 -2.02 6.53 -23.84
C LYS A 276 -3.39 7.07 -23.44
N TYR A 277 -4.42 6.23 -23.58
CA TYR A 277 -5.72 6.51 -22.97
C TYR A 277 -5.58 6.61 -21.44
N ASP A 278 -6.34 7.50 -20.78
CA ASP A 278 -6.25 7.71 -19.31
C ASP A 278 -6.88 6.55 -18.51
N GLY A 279 -6.22 5.39 -18.58
CA GLY A 279 -6.39 4.21 -17.76
C GLY A 279 -5.02 3.65 -17.32
N GLU A 280 -4.90 2.34 -17.11
CA GLU A 280 -3.65 1.70 -16.64
C GLU A 280 -2.69 1.26 -17.79
N ARG A 281 -1.63 2.05 -18.05
CA ARG A 281 -0.21 1.71 -18.38
C ARG A 281 0.50 2.58 -19.41
N ALA A 282 1.84 2.55 -19.33
CA ALA A 282 2.87 3.36 -20.02
C ALA A 282 2.67 4.86 -19.92
N GLN A 283 3.46 5.52 -19.07
CA GLN A 283 3.21 6.90 -18.65
C GLN A 283 4.41 7.79 -18.98
N LEU A 284 4.34 8.48 -20.13
CA LEU A 284 4.96 9.78 -20.28
C LEU A 284 3.84 10.79 -20.03
N LYS A 285 3.91 11.50 -18.91
CA LYS A 285 2.94 12.54 -18.60
C LYS A 285 3.63 13.90 -18.59
N LYS A 286 2.91 14.95 -19.00
CA LYS A 286 3.42 16.33 -18.99
C LYS A 286 3.91 16.73 -17.59
N ASP A 287 3.29 16.26 -16.51
CA ASP A 287 3.70 16.54 -15.11
C ASP A 287 5.07 15.96 -14.72
N TYR A 288 5.62 15.02 -15.49
CA TYR A 288 6.96 14.46 -15.24
C TYR A 288 8.09 15.28 -15.85
N MET A 289 7.77 16.27 -16.68
CA MET A 289 8.75 17.22 -17.18
C MET A 289 8.93 18.34 -16.16
N ASP A 290 10.17 18.63 -15.78
CA ASP A 290 10.47 19.67 -14.78
C ASP A 290 10.06 21.08 -15.25
N SER A 291 9.90 21.27 -16.57
CA SER A 291 9.53 22.53 -17.20
C SER A 291 8.03 22.71 -17.47
N ILE A 292 7.18 21.68 -17.22
CA ILE A 292 5.76 21.71 -17.59
C ILE A 292 4.90 21.17 -16.44
N GLY A 293 3.87 21.91 -16.08
CA GLY A 293 2.84 21.53 -15.10
C GLY A 293 2.63 22.61 -14.02
N ASP A 294 1.37 22.85 -13.69
CA ASP A 294 1.00 23.89 -12.75
C ASP A 294 1.34 23.48 -11.30
N THR A 295 1.93 24.42 -10.56
CA THR A 295 2.19 24.29 -9.13
C THR A 295 1.28 25.24 -8.36
N VAL A 296 0.95 24.85 -7.13
CA VAL A 296 0.16 25.66 -6.20
C VAL A 296 0.92 25.81 -4.89
N ASP A 297 0.81 26.99 -4.30
CA ASP A 297 1.42 27.31 -3.02
C ASP A 297 0.35 27.13 -1.92
N LEU A 298 0.55 26.17 -1.02
CA LEU A 298 -0.46 25.79 -0.03
C LEU A 298 0.09 25.88 1.40
N VAL A 299 -0.78 26.23 2.34
CA VAL A 299 -0.43 26.38 3.76
C VAL A 299 -0.54 25.04 4.47
N VAL A 300 0.45 24.70 5.28
CA VAL A 300 0.44 23.51 6.13
C VAL A 300 -0.33 23.79 7.41
N ILE A 301 -1.51 23.18 7.57
CA ILE A 301 -2.37 23.39 8.75
C ILE A 301 -2.37 22.22 9.73
N GLY A 302 -1.91 21.03 9.31
CA GLY A 302 -1.83 19.86 10.19
C GLY A 302 -0.97 18.72 9.66
N ALA A 303 -0.75 17.71 10.49
CA ALA A 303 -0.01 16.49 10.17
C ALA A 303 -0.73 15.22 10.64
N TYR A 304 -0.37 14.11 9.99
CA TYR A 304 -0.75 12.76 10.36
C TYR A 304 0.47 11.98 10.78
N TYR A 305 0.36 11.19 11.86
CA TYR A 305 1.46 10.34 12.30
C TYR A 305 1.84 9.31 11.23
N GLY A 306 3.14 9.13 11.04
CA GLY A 306 3.68 8.15 10.12
C GLY A 306 3.45 6.73 10.62
N THR A 307 3.26 5.82 9.66
CA THR A 307 3.03 4.41 9.96
C THR A 307 4.10 3.55 9.28
N GLY A 308 4.56 2.49 9.94
CA GLY A 308 5.51 1.54 9.35
C GLY A 308 6.94 2.08 9.33
N LYS A 309 7.54 2.20 8.14
CA LYS A 309 8.91 2.76 7.99
C LYS A 309 9.03 4.21 8.51
N ARG A 310 7.90 4.89 8.70
CA ARG A 310 7.80 6.28 9.13
C ARG A 310 7.26 6.46 10.54
N THR A 311 7.24 5.38 11.34
CA THR A 311 6.91 5.49 12.75
C THR A 311 7.88 6.47 13.43
N GLY A 312 7.35 7.39 14.23
CA GLY A 312 8.14 8.40 14.95
C GLY A 312 8.33 9.72 14.22
N VAL A 313 7.88 9.84 12.96
CA VAL A 313 7.80 11.11 12.21
C VAL A 313 6.39 11.31 11.68
N TYR A 314 6.12 12.45 11.06
CA TYR A 314 4.86 12.67 10.33
C TYR A 314 4.89 11.92 8.99
N GLY A 315 3.79 11.25 8.62
CA GLY A 315 3.68 10.47 7.39
C GLY A 315 2.95 11.20 6.26
N GLY A 316 2.23 12.26 6.60
CA GLY A 316 1.54 13.14 5.67
C GLY A 316 1.17 14.45 6.35
N TYR A 317 0.92 15.47 5.54
CA TYR A 317 0.51 16.79 5.98
C TYR A 317 -0.82 17.18 5.34
N LEU A 318 -1.66 17.86 6.11
CA LEU A 318 -2.91 18.47 5.65
C LEU A 318 -2.60 19.89 5.18
N LEU A 319 -2.95 20.18 3.93
CA LEU A 319 -2.71 21.47 3.31
C LEU A 319 -4.01 22.19 3.04
N ALA A 320 -3.95 23.52 3.05
CA ALA A 320 -5.07 24.41 2.79
C ALA A 320 -4.72 25.52 1.80
N CYS A 321 -5.73 25.98 1.06
CA CYS A 321 -5.69 27.22 0.29
C CYS A 321 -6.30 28.35 1.10
N TYR A 322 -6.00 29.59 0.72
CA TYR A 322 -6.49 30.78 1.42
C TYR A 322 -7.75 31.33 0.73
N ASN A 323 -8.82 31.54 1.49
CA ASN A 323 -10.01 32.21 0.99
C ASN A 323 -9.98 33.68 1.42
N ALA A 324 -9.66 34.57 0.49
CA ALA A 324 -9.58 36.01 0.75
C ALA A 324 -10.92 36.67 1.07
N ALA A 325 -12.06 36.03 0.76
CA ALA A 325 -13.39 36.58 1.02
C ALA A 325 -13.86 36.30 2.46
N SER A 326 -13.53 35.12 3.01
CA SER A 326 -13.87 34.74 4.39
C SER A 326 -12.69 34.85 5.36
N GLU A 327 -11.48 35.13 4.87
CA GLU A 327 -10.23 35.11 5.63
C GLU A 327 -9.93 33.75 6.29
N GLU A 328 -10.39 32.67 5.67
CA GLU A 328 -10.28 31.30 6.19
C GLU A 328 -9.30 30.45 5.37
N TYR A 329 -8.73 29.42 6.00
CA TYR A 329 -7.91 28.41 5.34
C TYR A 329 -8.73 27.14 5.07
N GLU A 330 -8.97 26.86 3.79
CA GLU A 330 -9.81 25.75 3.35
C GLU A 330 -8.97 24.54 2.98
N SER A 331 -9.26 23.40 3.62
CA SER A 331 -8.54 22.15 3.34
C SER A 331 -8.72 21.69 1.89
N ILE A 332 -7.60 21.42 1.21
CA ILE A 332 -7.58 21.06 -0.22
C ILE A 332 -7.03 19.66 -0.47
N CYS A 333 -5.96 19.26 0.22
CA CYS A 333 -5.37 17.94 0.00
C CYS A 333 -4.53 17.46 1.18
N LYS A 334 -4.29 16.15 1.18
CA LYS A 334 -3.28 15.51 2.02
C LYS A 334 -2.07 15.18 1.16
N VAL A 335 -0.93 15.77 1.47
CA VAL A 335 0.34 15.36 0.87
C VAL A 335 0.92 14.25 1.70
N ALA A 336 0.81 13.02 1.20
CA ALA A 336 1.58 11.90 1.75
C ALA A 336 3.05 12.13 1.38
N ILE A 337 3.94 12.07 2.36
CA ILE A 337 5.38 12.34 2.15
C ILE A 337 6.06 11.15 1.43
N GLY A 338 5.26 10.27 0.80
CA GLY A 338 5.60 9.00 0.15
C GLY A 338 6.67 9.11 -0.92
N THR A 339 6.73 10.28 -1.55
CA THR A 339 7.43 10.51 -2.81
C THR A 339 8.07 11.90 -2.76
N GLY A 340 9.40 11.97 -2.75
CA GLY A 340 10.14 13.23 -2.95
C GLY A 340 11.02 13.70 -1.78
N PHE A 341 10.95 13.08 -0.60
CA PHE A 341 11.82 13.43 0.54
C PHE A 341 12.81 12.31 0.85
N SER A 342 14.05 12.68 1.18
CA SER A 342 14.99 11.77 1.81
C SER A 342 14.57 11.50 3.27
N ASP A 343 15.06 10.39 3.85
CA ASP A 343 14.78 10.05 5.25
C ASP A 343 15.34 11.11 6.23
N ASP A 344 16.41 11.82 5.84
CA ASP A 344 16.99 12.91 6.64
C ASP A 344 16.15 14.19 6.58
N ASP A 345 15.59 14.52 5.40
CA ASP A 345 14.71 15.69 5.26
C ASP A 345 13.42 15.50 6.07
N LEU A 346 12.91 14.26 6.10
CA LEU A 346 11.76 13.88 6.93
C LEU A 346 11.98 14.17 8.41
N ARG A 347 13.17 13.86 8.94
CA ARG A 347 13.52 14.10 10.36
C ARG A 347 13.63 15.59 10.65
N LYS A 348 14.38 16.34 9.83
CA LYS A 348 14.52 17.80 9.98
C LYS A 348 13.16 18.50 9.94
N GLN A 349 12.29 18.05 9.04
CA GLN A 349 10.95 18.61 8.93
C GLN A 349 10.09 18.26 10.14
N HIS A 350 10.16 17.02 10.64
CA HIS A 350 9.47 16.64 11.87
C HIS A 350 9.93 17.48 13.08
N GLU A 351 11.24 17.70 13.24
CA GLU A 351 11.79 18.55 14.30
C GLU A 351 11.27 19.99 14.19
N TYR A 352 11.27 20.56 12.98
CA TYR A 352 10.78 21.91 12.71
C TYR A 352 9.29 22.06 13.06
N PHE A 353 8.42 21.16 12.58
CA PHE A 353 6.99 21.22 12.84
C PHE A 353 6.60 20.83 14.27
N SER A 354 7.44 20.04 14.97
CA SER A 354 7.17 19.67 16.36
C SER A 354 7.14 20.88 17.30
N VAL A 355 7.88 21.94 16.97
CA VAL A 355 7.89 23.21 17.74
C VAL A 355 6.67 24.07 17.43
N LEU A 356 6.08 23.93 16.23
CA LEU A 356 4.92 24.71 15.75
C LEU A 356 3.57 24.07 16.11
N LYS A 357 3.57 23.04 16.97
CA LYS A 357 2.37 22.29 17.33
C LYS A 357 1.41 23.13 18.17
N ILE A 358 0.14 23.13 17.78
CA ILE A 358 -0.97 23.70 18.57
C ILE A 358 -1.89 22.58 19.09
N GLU A 359 -2.61 22.86 20.19
CA GLU A 359 -3.47 21.87 20.83
C GLU A 359 -4.76 21.58 20.04
N LYS A 360 -5.30 22.58 19.34
CA LYS A 360 -6.58 22.50 18.61
C LYS A 360 -6.51 23.28 17.31
N ALA A 361 -7.31 22.87 16.33
CA ALA A 361 -7.52 23.63 15.11
C ALA A 361 -7.94 25.07 15.42
N ARG A 362 -7.42 26.03 14.66
CA ARG A 362 -7.84 27.43 14.74
C ARG A 362 -9.28 27.55 14.22
N PRO A 363 -10.10 28.50 14.72
CA PRO A 363 -11.49 28.66 14.29
C PRO A 363 -11.65 28.97 12.80
N TYR A 364 -10.64 29.60 12.19
CA TYR A 364 -10.60 29.98 10.79
C TYR A 364 -10.08 28.85 9.87
N TYR A 365 -9.95 27.61 10.37
CA TYR A 365 -9.65 26.43 9.55
C TYR A 365 -10.91 25.71 9.15
N VAL A 366 -11.15 25.60 7.84
CA VAL A 366 -12.32 24.95 7.26
C VAL A 366 -11.94 23.55 6.78
N TYR A 367 -12.37 22.53 7.53
CA TYR A 367 -12.09 21.13 7.25
C TYR A 367 -13.26 20.22 7.59
N ASP A 368 -13.34 19.08 6.89
CA ASP A 368 -14.30 18.02 7.22
C ASP A 368 -13.75 17.10 8.32
N SER A 369 -14.62 16.62 9.21
CA SER A 369 -14.28 15.66 10.27
C SER A 369 -13.56 14.40 9.75
N ALA A 370 -13.82 13.98 8.51
CA ALA A 370 -13.19 12.83 7.88
C ALA A 370 -11.71 13.04 7.52
N VAL A 371 -11.24 14.30 7.50
CA VAL A 371 -9.84 14.65 7.21
C VAL A 371 -9.14 15.29 8.41
N GLU A 372 -9.74 15.21 9.60
CA GLU A 372 -9.17 15.74 10.85
C GLU A 372 -7.72 15.25 11.06
N ALA A 373 -6.81 16.19 11.34
CA ALA A 373 -5.40 15.91 11.53
C ALA A 373 -5.12 15.37 12.95
N ASP A 374 -4.07 14.53 13.08
CA ASP A 374 -3.62 14.04 14.38
C ASP A 374 -2.92 15.15 15.20
N VAL A 375 -2.28 16.07 14.48
CA VAL A 375 -1.54 17.22 15.02
C VAL A 375 -1.89 18.46 14.21
N TRP A 376 -2.17 19.56 14.89
CA TRP A 376 -2.46 20.86 14.28
C TRP A 376 -1.24 21.77 14.35
N PHE A 377 -1.12 22.65 13.36
CA PHE A 377 -0.07 23.69 13.30
C PHE A 377 -0.67 25.06 13.08
N ASP A 378 0.10 26.09 13.41
CA ASP A 378 -0.24 27.46 13.01
C ASP A 378 0.02 27.68 11.51
N ALA A 379 -0.79 28.54 10.90
CA ALA A 379 -0.74 28.84 9.47
C ALA A 379 0.44 29.77 9.16
N GLU A 380 1.65 29.21 9.17
CA GLU A 380 2.88 29.97 8.91
C GLU A 380 3.67 29.41 7.71
N VAL A 381 3.55 28.10 7.47
CA VAL A 381 4.45 27.41 6.54
C VAL A 381 3.76 27.17 5.21
N VAL A 382 4.31 27.74 4.14
CA VAL A 382 3.81 27.58 2.76
C VAL A 382 4.67 26.61 1.97
N TRP A 383 4.04 25.67 1.29
CA TRP A 383 4.67 24.67 0.45
C TRP A 383 4.24 24.81 -1.00
N GLU A 384 5.20 24.72 -1.90
CA GLU A 384 4.95 24.54 -3.32
C GLU A 384 4.63 23.08 -3.59
N VAL A 385 3.46 22.83 -4.17
CA VAL A 385 2.92 21.50 -4.44
C VAL A 385 2.59 21.39 -5.93
N LYS A 386 3.10 20.33 -6.56
CA LYS A 386 2.77 19.96 -7.93
C LYS A 386 1.67 18.91 -7.92
N ALA A 387 0.66 19.07 -8.76
CA ALA A 387 -0.40 18.08 -8.94
C ALA A 387 -0.46 17.65 -10.41
N ALA A 388 -1.01 16.46 -10.66
CA ALA A 388 -1.27 16.02 -12.03
C ALA A 388 -2.51 16.72 -12.59
N ASP A 389 -3.57 16.76 -11.79
CA ASP A 389 -4.89 17.33 -12.13
C ASP A 389 -5.58 17.84 -10.86
N LEU A 390 -6.62 18.65 -11.02
CA LEU A 390 -7.60 18.98 -9.99
C LEU A 390 -8.86 18.11 -10.17
N SER A 391 -9.56 17.83 -9.07
CA SER A 391 -10.75 16.96 -9.06
C SER A 391 -11.75 17.44 -8.01
N ILE A 392 -13.05 17.27 -8.28
CA ILE A 392 -14.10 17.56 -7.30
C ILE A 392 -14.02 16.51 -6.17
N SER A 393 -13.99 16.98 -4.93
CA SER A 393 -13.86 16.14 -3.75
C SER A 393 -15.04 16.30 -2.79
N PRO A 394 -15.63 15.19 -2.31
CA PRO A 394 -16.65 15.23 -1.28
C PRO A 394 -16.07 15.41 0.14
N ARG A 395 -14.74 15.43 0.31
CA ARG A 395 -14.07 15.49 1.62
C ARG A 395 -13.30 16.78 1.88
N TYR A 396 -12.86 17.43 0.81
CA TYR A 396 -12.11 18.68 0.89
C TYR A 396 -13.05 19.84 0.56
N LEU A 397 -12.84 20.96 1.24
CA LEU A 397 -13.77 22.09 1.25
C LEU A 397 -13.23 23.31 0.49
N ALA A 398 -12.03 23.22 -0.06
CA ALA A 398 -11.45 24.25 -0.91
C ALA A 398 -12.36 24.60 -2.08
N ALA A 399 -12.63 25.90 -2.28
CA ALA A 399 -13.47 26.44 -3.35
C ALA A 399 -14.91 25.88 -3.37
N LYS A 400 -15.40 25.40 -2.23
CA LYS A 400 -16.79 24.97 -2.08
C LYS A 400 -17.74 26.14 -2.34
N GLY A 401 -18.76 25.92 -3.16
CA GLY A 401 -19.73 26.94 -3.56
C GLY A 401 -19.32 27.75 -4.79
N ILE A 402 -18.08 27.63 -5.28
CA ILE A 402 -17.63 28.32 -6.51
C ILE A 402 -17.92 27.45 -7.74
N ILE A 403 -17.47 26.20 -7.73
CA ILE A 403 -17.66 25.24 -8.84
C ILE A 403 -18.84 24.30 -8.57
N ASP A 404 -18.95 23.77 -7.35
CA ASP A 404 -20.01 22.86 -6.92
C ASP A 404 -20.57 23.39 -5.58
N GLN A 405 -21.89 23.38 -5.41
CA GLN A 405 -22.55 23.94 -4.23
C GLN A 405 -22.25 23.16 -2.95
N GLU A 406 -22.02 21.84 -3.05
CA GLU A 406 -21.84 20.96 -1.89
C GLU A 406 -20.40 20.45 -1.74
N LYS A 407 -19.66 20.34 -2.85
CA LYS A 407 -18.32 19.74 -2.90
C LYS A 407 -17.23 20.79 -3.13
N GLY A 408 -16.05 20.55 -2.56
CA GLY A 408 -14.86 21.33 -2.85
C GLY A 408 -13.98 20.70 -3.92
N ILE A 409 -12.76 21.23 -4.06
CA ILE A 409 -11.75 20.80 -5.02
C ILE A 409 -10.59 20.15 -4.27
N SER A 410 -9.97 19.15 -4.87
CA SER A 410 -8.76 18.50 -4.37
C SER A 410 -7.76 18.20 -5.48
N LEU A 411 -6.49 18.13 -5.09
CA LEU A 411 -5.39 17.84 -5.98
C LEU A 411 -5.22 16.32 -6.18
N ARG A 412 -5.11 15.90 -7.45
CA ARG A 412 -4.81 14.52 -7.85
C ARG A 412 -3.29 14.31 -7.89
N PHE A 413 -2.82 13.30 -7.16
CA PHE A 413 -1.39 12.97 -7.01
C PHE A 413 -0.51 14.16 -6.58
N PRO A 414 -0.85 14.86 -5.48
CA PRO A 414 -0.09 16.01 -5.03
C PRO A 414 1.30 15.57 -4.55
N ARG A 415 2.32 16.33 -4.97
CA ARG A 415 3.74 16.10 -4.63
C ARG A 415 4.34 17.39 -4.11
N TYR A 416 5.03 17.29 -2.99
CA TYR A 416 5.84 18.40 -2.49
C TYR A 416 6.99 18.69 -3.45
N VAL A 417 7.21 19.97 -3.74
CA VAL A 417 8.35 20.46 -4.53
C VAL A 417 9.38 21.09 -3.58
N ARG A 418 8.97 22.14 -2.86
CA ARG A 418 9.84 22.88 -1.93
C ARG A 418 9.02 23.71 -0.94
N ARG A 419 9.65 24.14 0.15
CA ARG A 419 9.11 25.15 1.07
C ARG A 419 9.33 26.55 0.49
N ARG A 420 8.29 27.37 0.50
CA ARG A 420 8.33 28.77 0.09
C ARG A 420 8.58 29.62 1.33
N ILE A 421 9.84 30.05 1.50
CA ILE A 421 10.24 30.97 2.58
C ILE A 421 10.02 32.44 2.22
N ASP A 422 9.72 32.68 0.94
CA ASP A 422 9.47 33.97 0.31
C ASP A 422 7.99 34.37 0.37
N LYS A 423 7.10 33.49 0.87
CA LYS A 423 5.66 33.72 0.94
C LYS A 423 5.12 33.57 2.34
N THR A 424 4.18 34.44 2.72
CA THR A 424 3.37 34.30 3.92
C THR A 424 2.13 33.43 3.65
N ALA A 425 1.43 33.00 4.70
CA ALA A 425 0.25 32.15 4.57
C ALA A 425 -0.91 32.83 3.80
N GLU A 426 -1.03 34.16 3.91
CA GLU A 426 -2.02 34.96 3.17
C GLU A 426 -1.69 35.09 1.68
N GLU A 427 -0.42 34.92 1.30
CA GLU A 427 0.06 34.92 -0.10
C GLU A 427 0.01 33.53 -0.76
N ALA A 428 -0.58 32.55 -0.06
CA ALA A 428 -0.86 31.23 -0.61
C ALA A 428 -1.86 31.31 -1.76
N THR A 429 -1.92 30.24 -2.56
CA THR A 429 -2.87 30.12 -3.66
C THR A 429 -4.29 30.22 -3.12
N THR A 430 -5.10 31.07 -3.76
CA THR A 430 -6.45 31.36 -3.28
C THR A 430 -7.47 30.35 -3.78
N SER A 431 -8.60 30.21 -3.08
CA SER A 431 -9.69 29.33 -3.50
C SER A 431 -10.24 29.69 -4.89
N GLN A 432 -10.24 30.97 -5.26
CA GLN A 432 -10.62 31.41 -6.61
C GLN A 432 -9.60 30.94 -7.66
N GLN A 433 -8.30 31.07 -7.39
CA GLN A 433 -7.26 30.58 -8.30
C GLN A 433 -7.38 29.06 -8.51
N ILE A 434 -7.68 28.30 -7.46
CA ILE A 434 -7.93 26.85 -7.56
C ILE A 434 -9.13 26.55 -8.45
N ALA A 435 -10.23 27.32 -8.32
CA ALA A 435 -11.42 27.17 -9.16
C ALA A 435 -11.14 27.52 -10.64
N ASP A 436 -10.37 28.58 -10.88
CA ASP A 436 -9.97 29.00 -12.22
C ASP A 436 -9.05 27.95 -12.87
N MET A 437 -8.11 27.38 -12.11
CA MET A 437 -7.25 26.28 -12.57
C MET A 437 -8.05 25.03 -12.93
N TYR A 438 -9.03 24.66 -12.10
CA TYR A 438 -9.93 23.55 -12.40
C TYR A 438 -10.68 23.79 -13.70
N SER A 439 -11.35 24.93 -13.84
CA SER A 439 -12.13 25.29 -15.05
C SER A 439 -11.27 25.33 -16.32
N ASN A 440 -9.98 25.63 -16.18
CA ASN A 440 -9.06 25.70 -17.29
C ASN A 440 -8.51 24.37 -17.79
N GLN A 441 -8.78 23.26 -17.10
CA GLN A 441 -8.34 21.92 -17.51
C GLN A 441 -8.93 21.54 -18.88
N GLU A 442 -8.08 21.04 -19.80
CA GLU A 442 -8.50 20.63 -21.15
C GLU A 442 -9.64 19.60 -21.13
N GLN A 443 -9.65 18.69 -20.14
CA GLN A 443 -10.72 17.71 -19.97
C GLN A 443 -12.08 18.37 -19.73
N ILE A 444 -12.12 19.46 -18.98
CA ILE A 444 -13.36 20.18 -18.64
C ILE A 444 -13.79 21.07 -19.80
N LYS A 445 -12.83 21.74 -20.45
CA LYS A 445 -13.07 22.51 -21.68
C LYS A 445 -13.64 21.64 -22.79
N ASN A 446 -13.14 20.42 -22.95
CA ASN A 446 -13.63 19.48 -23.96
C ASN A 446 -15.04 18.97 -23.64
N VAL A 447 -15.37 18.73 -22.37
CA VAL A 447 -16.73 18.37 -21.94
C VAL A 447 -17.70 19.55 -22.16
N GLY A 448 -17.31 20.77 -21.79
CA GLY A 448 -18.14 21.96 -22.05
C GLY A 448 -18.34 22.25 -23.54
N SER A 449 -17.32 22.00 -24.37
CA SER A 449 -17.41 22.16 -25.83
C SER A 449 -18.28 21.09 -26.48
N ALA A 450 -18.32 19.86 -25.93
CA ALA A 450 -19.20 18.79 -26.39
C ALA A 450 -20.67 19.04 -26.01
N VAL A 451 -20.94 19.67 -24.85
CA VAL A 451 -22.29 20.08 -24.45
C VAL A 451 -22.77 21.27 -25.31
N ALA A 452 -21.92 22.26 -25.54
CA ALA A 452 -22.25 23.40 -26.42
C ALA A 452 -22.42 23.00 -27.90
N ALA A 453 -21.76 21.93 -28.36
CA ALA A 453 -21.97 21.38 -29.69
C ALA A 453 -23.33 20.65 -29.80
N ASN A 454 -23.79 19.99 -28.73
CA ASN A 454 -25.10 19.34 -28.70
C ASN A 454 -26.27 20.35 -28.59
N ASP A 455 -26.09 21.46 -27.87
CA ASP A 455 -27.12 22.51 -27.79
C ASP A 455 -27.34 23.26 -29.13
N HIS A 456 -26.39 23.16 -30.07
CA HIS A 456 -26.54 23.77 -31.41
C HIS A 456 -27.18 22.85 -32.44
N ASP A 457 -27.26 21.54 -32.19
CA ASP A 457 -27.90 20.56 -33.09
C ASP A 457 -29.41 20.38 -32.80
N ASP A 458 -29.91 20.87 -31.66
CA ASP A 458 -31.33 20.77 -31.26
C ASP A 458 -32.22 21.93 -31.78
N GLU A 459 -31.67 22.88 -32.57
CA GLU A 459 -32.42 24.00 -33.15
C GLU A 459 -32.86 23.80 -34.62
N TYR A 460 -32.66 22.60 -35.17
CA TYR A 460 -33.22 22.19 -36.47
C TYR A 460 -33.87 20.80 -36.36
N TYR A 461 -35.09 20.73 -35.83
CA TYR A 461 -36.14 19.79 -36.30
C TYR A 461 -37.53 20.26 -35.90
#